data_AF-A0A7X5C0Z6-F1
#
_entry.id   AF-A0A7X5C0Z6-F1
#
_cell.length_a   1.000
_cell.length_b   1.000
_cell.length_c   1.000
_cell.angle_alpha   90.00
_cell.angle_beta   90.00
_cell.angle_gamma   90.00
#
_symmetry.space_group_name_H-M   'P 1'
#
loop_
_entity.id
_entity.type
_entity.pdbx_description
1 polymer ?
#
loop_
_entity_poly.entity_id
_entity_poly.type
_entity_poly.pdbx_seq_one_letter_code
_entity_poly.pdbx_strand_id
1 'polypeptide(L)'
;MAYVNGNLAMQPKRKPDQKPSYRETKKVVVKRKSIPVQEKLLYLFTILVCVVVAGVVIFRYAQIYQMEQQISTLTQKQSDLEIQIDDLVKQREIANDPKTLMQKAKDLGYAKVDEKEDTSIKVTVQGSAGDTTLANND
;
A
#
# COMPACT_ATOMS: atom_id res chain seq x y z
N MET A 1 -4.03 -31.88 -118.41
CA MET A 1 -4.41 -30.49 -118.09
C MET A 1 -5.92 -30.44 -117.92
N ALA A 2 -6.39 -30.08 -116.73
CA ALA A 2 -7.82 -29.89 -116.44
C ALA A 2 -8.02 -28.41 -116.12
N TYR A 3 -8.56 -27.69 -117.09
CA TYR A 3 -9.07 -26.33 -116.93
C TYR A 3 -10.34 -26.38 -116.09
N VAL A 4 -10.39 -25.64 -114.99
CA VAL A 4 -11.63 -25.30 -114.28
C VAL A 4 -11.55 -23.83 -113.88
N ASN A 5 -12.14 -23.00 -114.74
CA ASN A 5 -12.56 -21.64 -114.41
C ASN A 5 -13.94 -21.73 -113.74
N GLY A 6 -14.12 -21.10 -112.59
CA GLY A 6 -15.46 -20.88 -112.01
C GLY A 6 -15.51 -20.90 -110.48
N ASN A 7 -15.42 -19.71 -109.88
CA ASN A 7 -15.96 -19.28 -108.57
C ASN A 7 -16.24 -20.35 -107.49
N LEU A 8 -15.26 -21.19 -107.18
CA LEU A 8 -15.28 -21.99 -105.96
C LEU A 8 -14.28 -21.35 -105.01
N ALA A 9 -14.79 -20.68 -103.98
CA ALA A 9 -14.04 -20.38 -102.78
C ALA A 9 -13.53 -21.71 -102.23
N MET A 10 -12.33 -22.10 -102.65
CA MET A 10 -11.58 -23.20 -102.07
C MET A 10 -11.32 -22.75 -100.65
N GLN A 11 -12.23 -23.14 -99.75
CA GLN A 11 -12.12 -22.87 -98.33
C GLN A 11 -10.72 -23.31 -97.93
N PRO A 12 -9.87 -22.41 -97.41
CA PRO A 12 -8.56 -22.82 -96.95
C PRO A 12 -8.80 -23.91 -95.92
N LYS A 13 -8.33 -25.11 -96.25
CA LYS A 13 -8.33 -26.31 -95.42
C LYS A 13 -8.05 -25.87 -93.98
N ARG A 14 -9.09 -25.91 -93.13
CA ARG A 14 -8.98 -25.55 -91.71
C ARG A 14 -7.76 -26.28 -91.16
N LYS A 15 -6.75 -25.51 -90.74
CA LYS A 15 -5.67 -26.04 -89.93
C LYS A 15 -6.35 -26.72 -88.73
N PRO A 16 -5.96 -27.95 -88.33
CA PRO A 16 -6.53 -28.54 -87.13
C PRO A 16 -6.31 -27.56 -85.98
N ASP A 17 -7.39 -27.16 -85.31
CA ASP A 17 -7.34 -26.28 -84.15
C ASP A 17 -6.37 -26.89 -83.14
N GLN A 18 -5.17 -26.30 -83.10
CA GLN A 18 -4.16 -26.65 -82.12
C GLN A 18 -4.69 -26.12 -80.80
N LYS A 19 -5.38 -27.00 -80.05
CA LYS A 19 -5.89 -26.72 -78.72
C LYS A 19 -4.76 -26.04 -77.93
N PRO A 20 -4.90 -24.79 -77.49
CA PRO A 20 -3.89 -24.20 -76.65
C PRO A 20 -3.85 -25.02 -75.37
N SER A 21 -2.76 -25.76 -75.16
CA SER A 21 -2.48 -26.40 -73.88
C SER A 21 -2.14 -25.30 -72.88
N TYR A 22 -3.15 -24.54 -72.47
CA TYR A 22 -3.01 -23.61 -71.36
C TYR A 22 -2.89 -24.45 -70.09
N ARG A 23 -1.63 -24.69 -69.69
CA ARG A 23 -1.35 -25.14 -68.33
C ARG A 23 -1.60 -23.95 -67.43
N GLU A 24 -2.69 -23.99 -66.67
CA GLU A 24 -2.89 -23.09 -65.53
C GLU A 24 -1.71 -23.25 -64.57
N THR A 25 -0.70 -22.39 -64.70
CA THR A 25 0.38 -22.31 -63.72
C THR A 25 -0.19 -21.60 -62.50
N LYS A 26 -0.84 -22.37 -61.62
CA LYS A 26 -1.22 -21.88 -60.29
C LYS A 26 0.04 -21.40 -59.59
N LYS A 27 0.17 -20.08 -59.47
CA LYS A 27 1.21 -19.44 -58.69
C LYS A 27 1.04 -19.90 -57.23
N VAL A 28 1.88 -20.83 -56.80
CA VAL A 28 1.95 -21.24 -55.39
C VAL A 28 2.54 -20.08 -54.62
N VAL A 29 1.66 -19.24 -54.06
CA VAL A 29 2.07 -18.18 -53.15
C VAL A 29 2.43 -18.86 -51.83
N VAL A 30 3.71 -19.10 -51.62
CA VAL A 30 4.23 -19.56 -50.32
C VAL A 30 4.03 -18.40 -49.34
N LYS A 31 2.94 -18.42 -48.57
CA LYS A 31 2.77 -17.49 -47.46
C LYS A 31 3.86 -17.81 -46.44
N ARG A 32 4.64 -16.79 -46.03
CA ARG A 32 5.65 -16.93 -44.98
C ARG A 32 4.96 -17.53 -43.75
N LYS A 33 5.49 -18.65 -43.24
CA LYS A 33 5.01 -19.31 -42.02
C LYS A 33 4.92 -18.23 -40.92
N SER A 34 3.71 -17.91 -40.48
CA SER A 34 3.53 -17.06 -39.31
C SER A 34 4.15 -17.78 -38.13
N ILE A 35 5.13 -17.15 -37.49
CA ILE A 35 5.72 -17.64 -36.23
C ILE A 35 4.57 -18.02 -35.30
N PRO A 36 4.55 -19.25 -34.76
CA PRO A 36 3.43 -19.75 -33.98
C PRO A 36 3.15 -18.81 -32.81
N VAL A 37 1.87 -18.48 -32.62
CA VAL A 37 1.39 -17.53 -31.60
C VAL A 37 1.87 -17.87 -30.19
N GLN A 38 2.15 -19.15 -29.92
CA GLN A 38 2.65 -19.64 -28.63
C GLN A 38 4.02 -19.06 -28.28
N GLU A 39 4.97 -19.02 -29.22
CA GLU A 39 6.32 -18.48 -28.94
C GLU A 39 6.26 -16.97 -28.63
N LYS A 40 5.43 -16.22 -29.37
CA LYS A 40 5.22 -14.78 -29.12
C LYS A 40 4.57 -14.51 -27.76
N LEU A 41 3.61 -15.35 -27.36
CA LEU A 41 2.95 -15.25 -26.05
C LEU A 41 3.94 -15.49 -24.89
N LEU A 42 4.82 -16.48 -25.04
CA LEU A 42 5.80 -16.81 -24.03
C LEU A 42 6.79 -15.65 -23.82
N TYR A 43 7.29 -15.03 -24.91
CA TYR A 43 8.15 -13.85 -24.80
C TYR A 43 7.44 -12.64 -24.17
N LEU A 44 6.16 -12.43 -24.45
CA LEU A 44 5.40 -11.33 -23.85
C LEU A 44 5.21 -11.58 -22.33
N PHE A 45 4.94 -12.83 -21.96
CA PHE A 45 4.83 -13.23 -20.56
C PHE A 45 6.15 -13.05 -19.80
N THR A 46 7.31 -13.40 -20.36
CA THR A 46 8.60 -13.20 -19.67
C THR A 46 8.89 -11.72 -19.44
N ILE A 47 8.59 -10.86 -20.41
CA ILE A 47 8.72 -9.40 -20.25
C ILE A 47 7.78 -8.91 -19.14
N LEU A 48 6.53 -9.37 -19.13
CA LEU A 48 5.56 -9.01 -18.10
C LEU A 48 6.05 -9.41 -16.70
N VAL A 49 6.51 -10.65 -16.53
CA VAL A 49 7.07 -11.13 -15.26
C VAL A 49 8.28 -10.29 -14.84
N CYS A 50 9.17 -9.96 -15.77
CA CYS A 50 10.33 -9.12 -15.48
C CYS A 50 9.92 -7.72 -14.96
N VAL A 51 8.94 -7.09 -15.61
CA VAL A 51 8.42 -5.77 -15.20
C VAL A 51 7.73 -5.85 -13.84
N VAL A 52 6.96 -6.91 -13.57
CA VAL A 52 6.31 -7.12 -12.27
C VAL A 52 7.35 -7.28 -11.16
N VAL A 53 8.38 -8.10 -11.38
CA VAL A 53 9.46 -8.29 -10.40
C VAL A 53 10.16 -6.96 -10.13
N ALA A 54 10.53 -6.20 -11.18
CA ALA A 54 11.14 -4.89 -11.01
C ALA A 54 10.23 -3.92 -10.25
N GLY A 55 8.93 -3.90 -10.57
CA GLY A 55 7.94 -3.07 -9.89
C GLY A 55 7.80 -3.42 -8.40
N VAL A 56 7.76 -4.70 -8.06
CA VAL A 56 7.71 -5.16 -6.65
C VAL A 56 8.94 -4.72 -5.89
N VAL A 57 10.13 -4.84 -6.49
CA VAL A 57 11.39 -4.41 -5.86
C VAL A 57 11.33 -2.91 -5.55
N ILE A 58 11.01 -2.07 -6.55
CA ILE A 58 10.91 -0.61 -6.36
C ILE A 58 9.88 -0.26 -5.28
N PHE A 59 8.72 -0.92 -5.29
CA PHE A 59 7.68 -0.70 -4.30
C PHE A 59 8.13 -1.07 -2.88
N ARG A 60 8.85 -2.18 -2.71
CA ARG A 60 9.43 -2.58 -1.42
C ARG A 60 10.47 -1.57 -0.93
N TYR A 61 11.32 -1.05 -1.82
CA TYR A 61 12.28 0.00 -1.46
C TYR A 61 11.59 1.29 -1.00
N ALA A 62 10.52 1.72 -1.69
CA ALA A 62 9.76 2.90 -1.29
C ALA A 62 9.11 2.72 0.11
N GLN A 63 8.57 1.53 0.41
CA GLN A 63 8.01 1.23 1.72
C GLN A 63 9.06 1.29 2.85
N ILE A 64 10.25 0.71 2.61
CA ILE A 64 11.34 0.73 3.59
C ILE A 64 11.78 2.17 3.88
N TYR A 65 11.85 3.01 2.85
CA TYR A 65 12.20 4.42 3.02
C TYR A 65 11.17 5.20 3.85
N GLN A 66 9.88 4.95 3.63
CA GLN A 66 8.82 5.56 4.44
C GLN A 66 8.90 5.12 5.90
N MET A 67 9.23 3.84 6.16
CA MET A 67 9.41 3.31 7.50
C MET A 67 10.58 3.96 8.24
N GLU A 68 11.71 4.21 7.58
CA GLU A 68 12.88 4.85 8.20
C GLU A 68 12.57 6.26 8.69
N GLN A 69 11.84 7.05 7.90
CA GLN A 69 11.38 8.37 8.33
C GLN A 69 10.40 8.27 9.51
N GLN A 70 9.47 7.31 9.47
CA GLN A 70 8.53 7.10 10.57
C GLN A 70 9.26 6.75 11.87
N ILE A 71 10.22 5.83 11.81
CA ILE A 71 11.03 5.45 12.98
C ILE A 71 11.77 6.67 13.53
N SER A 72 12.42 7.47 12.69
CA SER A 72 13.12 8.68 13.13
C SER A 72 12.18 9.67 13.85
N THR A 73 11.00 9.93 13.27
CA THR A 73 10.02 10.83 13.91
C THR A 73 9.45 10.27 15.20
N LEU A 74 9.28 8.95 15.30
CA LEU A 74 8.79 8.29 16.52
C LEU A 74 9.85 8.32 17.62
N THR A 75 11.12 8.10 17.29
CA THR A 75 12.24 8.22 18.22
C THR A 75 12.39 9.64 18.75
N GLN A 76 12.27 10.66 17.90
CA GLN A 76 12.28 12.06 18.34
C GLN A 76 11.13 12.35 19.31
N LYS A 77 9.91 11.91 18.98
CA LYS A 77 8.76 12.07 19.88
C LYS A 77 8.96 11.34 21.21
N GLN A 78 9.56 10.16 21.21
CA GLN A 78 9.88 9.44 22.46
C GLN A 78 10.87 10.23 23.32
N SER A 79 11.95 10.75 22.72
CA SER A 79 12.91 11.61 23.41
C SER A 79 12.24 12.86 23.98
N ASP A 80 11.40 13.53 23.20
CA ASP A 80 10.69 14.74 23.66
C ASP A 80 9.72 14.42 24.81
N LEU A 81 9.05 13.26 24.77
CA LEU A 81 8.15 12.81 25.84
C LEU A 81 8.93 12.45 27.10
N GLU A 82 10.09 11.82 26.98
CA GLU A 82 10.96 11.47 28.10
C GLU A 82 11.47 12.73 28.83
N ILE A 83 11.90 13.75 28.07
CA ILE A 83 12.30 15.05 28.64
C ILE A 83 11.13 15.72 29.38
N GLN A 84 9.92 15.69 28.79
CA GLN A 84 8.74 16.25 29.44
C GLN A 84 8.38 15.50 30.73
N ILE A 85 8.47 14.17 30.72
CA ILE A 85 8.23 13.36 31.92
C ILE A 85 9.24 13.71 33.01
N ASP A 86 10.53 13.79 32.67
CA ASP A 86 11.59 14.14 33.63
C ASP A 86 11.39 15.54 34.22
N ASP A 87 11.00 16.52 33.40
CA ASP A 87 10.71 17.86 33.88
C ASP A 87 9.49 17.87 34.83
N LEU A 88 8.41 17.18 34.46
CA LEU A 88 7.23 17.06 35.30
C LEU A 88 7.53 16.33 36.62
N VAL A 89 8.38 15.29 36.60
CA VAL A 89 8.82 14.59 37.81
C VAL A 89 9.63 15.53 38.69
N LYS A 90 10.57 16.31 38.15
CA LYS A 90 11.33 17.30 38.92
C LYS A 90 10.41 18.36 39.54
N GLN A 91 9.47 18.90 38.78
CA GLN A 91 8.50 19.87 39.29
C GLN A 91 7.65 19.28 40.42
N ARG A 92 7.24 18.02 40.29
CA ARG A 92 6.51 17.27 41.31
C ARG A 92 7.35 17.07 42.57
N GLU A 93 8.62 16.70 42.44
CA GLU A 93 9.54 16.53 43.57
C GLU A 93 9.76 17.86 44.29
N ILE A 94 10.00 18.94 43.55
CA ILE A 94 10.13 20.29 44.11
C ILE A 94 8.83 20.72 44.82
N ALA A 95 7.67 20.42 44.25
CA ALA A 95 6.38 20.76 44.85
C ALA A 95 6.06 19.91 46.09
N ASN A 96 6.53 18.66 46.14
CA ASN A 96 6.33 17.75 47.27
C ASN A 96 7.40 17.91 48.36
N ASP A 97 8.50 18.63 48.10
CA ASP A 97 9.53 18.87 49.11
C ASP A 97 8.92 19.58 50.33
N PRO A 98 8.96 19.00 51.54
CA PRO A 98 8.39 19.60 52.73
C PRO A 98 8.94 21.00 53.01
N LYS A 99 10.17 21.33 52.59
CA LYS A 99 10.73 22.67 52.76
C LYS A 99 10.06 23.71 51.89
N THR A 100 9.80 23.40 50.61
CA THR A 100 9.12 24.31 49.68
C THR A 100 7.65 24.45 50.05
N LEU A 101 7.02 23.38 50.53
CA LEU A 101 5.67 23.40 51.08
C LEU A 101 5.59 24.31 52.31
N MET A 102 6.55 24.22 53.24
CA MET A 102 6.59 25.10 54.41
C MET A 102 6.83 26.57 54.04
N GLN A 103 7.63 26.85 53.02
CA GLN A 103 7.83 28.22 52.52
C GLN A 103 6.57 28.76 51.86
N LYS A 104 5.96 28.01 50.92
CA LYS A 104 4.68 28.39 50.30
C LYS A 104 3.56 28.55 51.32
N ALA A 105 3.50 27.68 52.33
CA ALA A 105 2.53 27.78 53.42
C ALA A 105 2.71 29.08 54.22
N LYS A 106 3.96 29.44 54.56
CA LYS A 106 4.27 30.71 55.24
C LYS A 106 3.92 31.93 54.39
N ASP A 107 4.23 31.91 53.10
CA ASP A 107 3.91 33.00 52.17
C ASP A 107 2.40 33.20 52.01
N LEU A 108 1.63 32.11 52.09
CA LEU A 108 0.17 32.12 52.09
C LEU A 108 -0.46 32.39 53.47
N GLY A 109 0.36 32.65 54.50
CA GLY A 109 -0.09 33.02 55.85
C GLY A 109 -0.45 31.84 56.77
N TYR A 110 -0.15 30.60 56.38
CA TYR A 110 -0.35 29.41 57.21
C TYR A 110 0.85 29.19 58.15
N ALA A 111 0.56 28.91 59.42
CA ALA A 111 1.56 28.53 60.42
C ALA A 111 1.47 27.02 60.73
N LYS A 112 2.59 26.41 61.12
CA LYS A 112 2.55 25.05 61.66
C LYS A 112 1.77 25.07 62.97
N VAL A 113 0.76 24.20 63.07
CA VAL A 113 0.14 23.88 64.36
C VAL A 113 1.16 23.05 65.12
N ASP A 114 1.71 23.61 66.19
CA ASP A 114 2.57 22.86 67.11
C ASP A 114 1.72 21.74 67.75
N GLU A 115 2.31 20.55 67.93
CA GLU A 115 1.71 19.27 68.39
C GLU A 115 0.96 19.32 69.74
N LYS A 116 0.67 20.50 70.31
CA LYS A 116 -0.02 20.67 71.59
C LYS A 116 -1.45 21.21 71.48
N GLU A 117 -1.98 21.46 70.28
CA GLU A 117 -3.39 21.84 70.12
C GLU A 117 -4.14 20.87 69.20
N ASP A 118 -4.77 19.87 69.84
CA ASP A 118 -5.76 18.97 69.25
C ASP A 118 -6.99 19.75 68.74
N THR A 119 -6.88 20.34 67.57
CA THR A 119 -8.04 20.87 66.83
C THR A 119 -8.58 19.79 65.90
N SER A 120 -9.25 18.81 66.50
CA SER A 120 -10.02 17.79 65.77
C SER A 120 -11.21 18.45 65.05
N ILE A 121 -11.03 18.80 63.78
CA ILE A 121 -12.12 19.25 62.91
C ILE A 121 -12.97 18.04 62.54
N LYS A 122 -14.11 17.85 63.22
CA LYS A 122 -15.14 16.87 62.82
C LYS A 122 -15.80 17.32 61.51
N VAL A 123 -15.38 16.73 60.39
CA VAL A 123 -16.12 16.80 59.13
C VAL A 123 -17.37 15.93 59.27
N THR A 124 -18.54 16.56 59.38
CA THR A 124 -19.83 15.85 59.28
C THR A 124 -20.14 15.64 57.81
N VAL A 125 -19.99 14.41 57.33
CA VAL A 125 -20.44 14.02 55.99
C VAL A 125 -21.96 13.82 56.04
N GLN A 126 -22.69 14.74 55.42
CA GLN A 126 -24.14 14.64 55.24
C GLN A 126 -24.42 13.66 54.09
N GLY A 127 -24.80 12.42 54.42
CA GLY A 127 -25.37 11.50 53.44
C GLY A 127 -24.99 10.02 53.63
N SER A 128 -25.67 9.33 54.54
CA SER A 128 -26.17 7.96 54.27
C SER A 128 -27.14 7.57 55.38
N ALA A 129 -28.38 8.04 55.26
CA ALA A 129 -29.51 7.36 55.90
C ALA A 129 -29.82 6.15 55.02
N GLY A 130 -29.29 5.00 55.44
CA GLY A 130 -29.47 3.71 54.79
C GLY A 130 -29.35 2.63 55.84
N ASP A 131 -30.45 2.44 56.57
CA ASP A 131 -30.71 1.34 57.48
C ASP A 131 -30.36 -0.01 56.82
N THR A 132 -29.45 -0.76 57.41
CA THR A 132 -29.46 -2.24 57.34
C THR A 132 -28.55 -2.81 58.42
N THR A 133 -29.19 -3.10 59.55
CA THR A 133 -28.81 -4.17 60.45
C THR A 133 -28.90 -5.51 59.71
N LEU A 134 -27.79 -6.22 59.51
CA LEU A 134 -27.70 -7.69 59.41
C LEU A 134 -26.21 -8.04 59.65
N ALA A 135 -25.82 -8.43 60.86
CA ALA A 135 -25.79 -9.80 61.35
C ALA A 135 -24.60 -10.62 60.77
N ASN A 136 -23.76 -11.08 61.71
CA ASN A 136 -22.77 -12.16 61.64
C ASN A 136 -22.98 -13.21 60.55
N ASN A 137 -21.88 -13.74 60.00
CA ASN A 137 -21.47 -15.12 60.24
C ASN A 137 -20.01 -15.34 59.81
N ASP A 138 -19.39 -16.31 60.48
CA ASP A 138 -18.09 -16.95 60.23
C ASP A 138 -17.76 -17.22 58.75
#